data_AF-A0A9Q0LJQ1-F1
#
_entry.id   AF-A0A9Q0LJQ1-F1
#
_cell.length_a   1.000
_cell.length_b   1.000
_cell.length_c   1.000
_cell.angle_alpha   90.00
_cell.angle_beta   90.00
_cell.angle_gamma   90.00
#
_symmetry.space_group_name_H-M   'P 1'
#
loop_
_entity.id
_entity.type
_entity.pdbx_description
1 polymer ?
#
loop_
_entity_poly.entity_id
_entity_poly.type
_entity_poly.pdbx_seq_one_letter_code
_entity_poly.pdbx_strand_id
1 'polypeptide(L)'
;MNEIIFFGANEKPILIKNEPNKITKPIQFKFENENENENENENENENEKQIKQISSGFFSTIFLFENGKAIKYLNEEDSNENLEKIQIKNIQKVTIGWQNEAILTKEGNVFRHISYSNSKNPNKFINISSLIEDTNDRIIEDIVSGKYSIYLLTSNQNVYGIGSNQNGQQKNQF
;
A
#
# COMPACT_ATOMS: atom_id res chain seq x y z
N MET A 1 -3.43 -23.89 14.29
CA MET A 1 -2.43 -22.84 14.55
C MET A 1 -2.00 -22.31 13.20
N ASN A 2 -2.08 -21.00 12.98
CA ASN A 2 -1.71 -20.39 11.71
C ASN A 2 -0.37 -19.69 11.91
N GLU A 3 0.66 -20.15 11.20
CA GLU A 3 1.97 -19.50 11.15
C GLU A 3 1.97 -18.47 10.02
N ILE A 4 2.52 -17.28 10.28
CA ILE A 4 2.75 -16.26 9.25
C ILE A 4 4.26 -16.13 9.11
N ILE A 5 4.77 -16.40 7.91
CA ILE A 5 6.19 -16.31 7.54
C ILE A 5 6.35 -15.11 6.60
N PHE A 6 7.22 -14.17 6.94
CA PHE A 6 7.56 -13.03 6.07
C PHE A 6 8.87 -13.29 5.33
N PHE A 7 8.92 -12.96 4.04
CA PHE A 7 10.14 -13.01 3.22
C PHE A 7 10.51 -11.60 2.76
N GLY A 8 11.69 -11.12 3.15
CA GLY A 8 12.31 -9.91 2.63
C GLY A 8 13.23 -10.23 1.45
N ALA A 9 13.32 -9.32 0.47
CA ALA A 9 13.88 -9.59 -0.86
C ALA A 9 15.41 -9.81 -0.94
N ASN A 10 16.18 -9.74 0.14
CA ASN A 10 17.65 -9.94 0.10
C ASN A 10 18.29 -10.42 1.42
N GLU A 11 17.53 -11.04 2.31
CA GLU A 11 18.07 -11.56 3.57
C GLU A 11 17.86 -13.07 3.67
N LYS A 12 18.78 -13.79 4.34
CA LYS A 12 18.51 -15.17 4.79
C LYS A 12 17.17 -15.14 5.53
N PRO A 13 16.27 -16.12 5.37
CA PRO A 13 15.04 -16.16 6.15
C PRO A 13 15.41 -15.97 7.62
N ILE A 14 14.94 -14.86 8.20
CA ILE A 14 15.13 -14.61 9.62
C ILE A 14 14.21 -15.61 10.29
N LEU A 15 14.80 -16.73 10.73
CA LEU A 15 14.20 -17.50 11.80
C LEU A 15 14.27 -16.59 13.02
N ILE A 16 13.20 -15.87 13.30
CA ILE A 16 13.02 -15.23 14.59
C ILE A 16 12.96 -16.38 15.58
N LYS A 17 14.10 -16.71 16.19
CA LYS A 17 14.11 -17.47 17.44
C LYS A 17 13.49 -16.54 18.46
N ASN A 18 12.16 -16.53 18.50
CA ASN A 18 11.41 -15.90 19.57
C ASN A 18 12.02 -16.40 20.87
N GLU A 19 12.36 -15.48 21.78
CA GLU A 19 12.22 -15.84 23.18
C GLU A 19 10.76 -16.30 23.34
N PRO A 20 10.49 -17.57 23.70
CA PRO A 20 9.22 -18.22 23.43
C PRO A 20 8.01 -17.64 24.17
N ASN A 21 8.15 -16.55 24.93
CA ASN A 21 7.11 -16.06 25.85
C ASN A 21 6.85 -14.55 25.82
N LYS A 22 7.34 -13.80 24.83
CA LYS A 22 6.80 -12.46 24.56
C LYS A 22 6.21 -12.41 23.16
N ILE A 23 5.08 -13.12 23.01
CA ILE A 23 4.04 -12.66 22.10
C ILE A 23 3.63 -11.29 22.65
N THR A 24 4.15 -10.22 22.06
CA THR A 24 3.54 -8.91 22.22
C THR A 24 2.09 -9.05 21.78
N LYS A 25 1.16 -8.50 22.56
CA LYS A 25 -0.27 -8.57 22.24
C LYS A 25 -0.46 -8.18 20.77
N PRO A 26 -1.33 -8.86 20.00
CA PRO A 26 -1.63 -8.48 18.64
C PRO A 26 -1.88 -6.98 18.57
N ILE A 27 -1.23 -6.29 17.63
CA ILE A 27 -1.51 -4.88 17.40
C ILE A 27 -2.97 -4.80 16.96
N GLN A 28 -3.82 -4.31 17.85
CA GLN A 28 -5.21 -4.06 17.56
C GLN A 28 -5.31 -2.65 16.98
N PHE A 29 -5.64 -2.55 15.69
CA PHE A 29 -5.99 -1.27 15.10
C PHE A 29 -7.39 -0.89 15.61
N LYS A 30 -7.47 0.13 16.46
CA LYS A 30 -8.73 0.77 16.81
C LYS A 30 -8.93 1.94 15.86
N PHE A 31 -9.99 1.88 15.06
CA PHE A 31 -10.44 3.04 14.31
C PHE A 31 -11.32 3.87 15.23
N GLU A 32 -10.86 5.05 15.63
CA GLU A 32 -11.73 6.03 16.27
C GLU A 32 -12.58 6.69 15.18
N ASN A 33 -13.90 6.62 15.36
CA ASN A 33 -14.86 7.29 14.48
C ASN A 33 -14.79 8.79 14.75
N GLU A 34 -14.49 9.60 13.74
CA GLU A 34 -14.41 11.07 13.84
C GLU A 34 -15.79 11.77 13.95
N ASN A 35 -16.84 11.03 14.31
CA ASN A 35 -18.17 11.57 14.56
C ASN A 35 -18.67 11.07 15.93
N GLU A 36 -18.07 11.57 17.01
CA GLU A 36 -18.70 11.55 18.32
C GLU A 36 -19.73 12.67 18.37
N ASN A 37 -20.89 12.42 17.77
CA ASN A 37 -22.16 12.90 18.31
C ASN A 37 -23.03 11.68 18.58
N GLU A 38 -23.56 11.66 19.78
CA GLU A 38 -24.08 10.52 20.53
C GLU A 38 -25.21 9.75 19.83
N ASN A 39 -25.27 8.45 20.13
CA ASN A 39 -26.30 7.47 19.79
C ASN A 39 -26.37 7.03 18.32
N GLU A 40 -25.89 5.81 18.02
CA GLU A 40 -26.65 4.75 17.33
C GLU A 40 -25.75 3.53 16.97
N ASN A 41 -26.22 2.35 17.39
CA ASN A 41 -25.95 1.01 16.85
C ASN A 41 -24.50 0.48 16.75
N GLU A 42 -24.11 -0.29 17.76
CA GLU A 42 -22.94 -1.21 17.79
C GLU A 42 -23.03 -2.40 16.81
N ASN A 43 -23.79 -2.30 15.71
CA ASN A 43 -23.68 -3.23 14.59
C ASN A 43 -22.67 -2.68 13.58
N GLU A 44 -21.44 -2.45 14.05
CA GLU A 44 -20.31 -2.22 13.17
C GLU A 44 -20.13 -3.47 12.30
N ASN A 45 -20.26 -3.30 10.98
CA ASN A 45 -20.14 -4.39 10.03
C ASN A 45 -18.72 -4.99 10.17
N GLU A 46 -18.61 -6.23 10.70
CA GLU A 46 -17.32 -6.88 11.03
C GLU A 46 -16.33 -6.87 9.84
N ASN A 47 -16.86 -6.79 8.62
CA ASN A 47 -16.09 -6.65 7.39
C ASN A 47 -15.25 -5.36 7.31
N GLU A 48 -15.57 -4.31 8.06
CA GLU A 48 -14.78 -3.06 8.09
C GLU A 48 -13.41 -3.24 8.73
N LYS A 49 -13.21 -4.30 9.52
CA LYS A 49 -11.98 -4.55 10.27
C LYS A 49 -11.12 -5.67 9.67
N GLN A 50 -11.64 -6.39 8.67
CA GLN A 50 -10.89 -7.48 8.01
C GLN A 50 -9.85 -6.92 7.04
N ILE A 51 -8.60 -7.32 7.24
CA ILE A 51 -7.48 -6.97 6.37
C ILE A 51 -7.55 -7.86 5.12
N LYS A 52 -7.74 -7.23 3.97
CA LYS A 52 -7.74 -7.85 2.64
C LYS A 52 -6.32 -8.09 2.13
N GLN A 53 -5.44 -7.10 2.32
CA GLN A 53 -4.08 -7.12 1.78
C GLN A 53 -3.13 -6.37 2.71
N ILE A 54 -1.90 -6.88 2.83
CA ILE A 54 -0.77 -6.19 3.44
C ILE A 54 0.29 -6.00 2.36
N SER A 55 0.86 -4.80 2.27
CA SER A 55 2.06 -4.56 1.46
C SER A 55 3.10 -3.85 2.29
N SER A 56 4.30 -4.42 2.36
CA SER A 56 5.42 -3.89 3.15
C SER A 56 6.55 -3.50 2.22
N GLY A 57 7.03 -2.27 2.40
CA GLY A 57 8.25 -1.77 1.79
C GLY A 57 9.34 -1.58 2.83
N PHE A 58 10.32 -0.74 2.49
CA PHE A 58 11.46 -0.50 3.36
C PHE A 58 11.09 0.41 4.56
N PHE A 59 10.36 1.50 4.30
CA PHE A 59 10.05 2.52 5.31
C PHE A 59 8.60 2.46 5.82
N SER A 60 7.76 1.61 5.24
CA SER A 60 6.33 1.61 5.56
C SER A 60 5.67 0.28 5.27
N THR A 61 4.51 0.06 5.90
CA THR A 61 3.58 -1.02 5.59
C THR A 61 2.18 -0.45 5.41
N ILE A 62 1.45 -0.88 4.38
CA ILE A 62 0.06 -0.49 4.15
C ILE A 62 -0.84 -1.70 4.39
N PHE A 63 -1.88 -1.48 5.17
CA PHE A 63 -2.97 -2.41 5.43
C PHE A 63 -4.19 -1.94 4.64
N LEU A 64 -4.63 -2.77 3.70
CA LEU A 64 -5.88 -2.57 2.95
C LEU A 64 -6.97 -3.45 3.56
N PHE A 65 -8.11 -2.85 3.83
CA PHE A 65 -9.27 -3.50 4.42
C PHE A 65 -10.28 -3.91 3.34
N GLU A 66 -11.15 -4.89 3.63
CA GLU A 66 -12.17 -5.37 2.68
C GLU A 66 -13.17 -4.28 2.26
N ASN A 67 -13.39 -3.28 3.12
CA ASN A 67 -14.21 -2.10 2.79
C ASN A 67 -13.53 -1.11 1.81
N GLY A 68 -12.29 -1.37 1.39
CA GLY A 68 -11.55 -0.51 0.46
C GLY A 68 -10.95 0.76 1.11
N LYS A 69 -10.87 0.83 2.44
CA LYS A 69 -10.05 1.81 3.17
C LYS A 69 -8.64 1.26 3.36
N ALA A 70 -7.66 2.14 3.58
CA ALA A 70 -6.30 1.71 3.90
C ALA A 70 -5.64 2.59 4.97
N ILE A 71 -4.79 1.97 5.79
CA ILE A 71 -3.92 2.63 6.76
C ILE A 71 -2.47 2.34 6.37
N LYS A 72 -1.63 3.35 6.45
CA LYS A 72 -0.19 3.23 6.32
C LYS A 72 0.45 3.33 7.70
N TYR A 73 1.35 2.41 8.00
CA TYR A 73 2.24 2.44 9.13
C TYR A 73 3.64 2.85 8.67
N LEU A 74 4.22 3.88 9.28
CA LEU A 74 5.58 4.35 9.03
C LEU A 74 6.55 3.65 9.99
N ASN A 75 7.63 3.09 9.44
CA ASN A 75 8.72 2.48 10.21
C ASN A 75 9.73 3.57 10.62
N GLU A 76 9.29 4.57 11.38
CA GLU A 76 10.18 5.58 11.96
C GLU A 76 10.38 5.30 13.45
N GLU A 77 11.63 5.31 13.91
CA GLU A 77 12.03 4.84 15.25
C GLU A 77 11.52 5.74 16.39
N ASP A 78 11.13 6.99 16.11
CA ASP A 78 11.02 8.02 17.14
C ASP A 78 9.64 8.73 17.23
N SER A 79 8.61 8.28 16.52
CA SER A 79 7.31 8.96 16.50
C SER A 79 6.16 8.08 17.03
N ASN A 80 5.41 8.60 18.01
CA ASN A 80 4.20 7.94 18.53
C ASN A 80 3.00 8.01 17.56
N GLU A 81 3.15 8.66 16.39
CA GLU A 81 2.08 8.90 15.40
C GLU A 81 2.39 8.25 14.05
N ASN A 82 2.87 7.00 14.06
CA ASN A 82 3.27 6.29 12.85
C ASN A 82 2.09 5.78 11.98
N LEU A 83 0.84 6.20 12.25
CA LEU A 83 -0.34 5.74 11.52
C LEU A 83 -0.96 6.87 10.67
N GLU A 84 -0.95 6.69 9.36
CA GLU A 84 -1.55 7.60 8.39
C GLU A 84 -2.79 6.95 7.75
N LYS A 85 -3.95 7.61 7.87
CA LYS A 85 -5.17 7.24 7.13
C LYS A 85 -5.01 7.68 5.67
N ILE A 86 -5.07 6.74 4.74
CA ILE A 86 -5.04 7.05 3.31
C ILE A 86 -6.42 7.55 2.88
N GLN A 87 -6.49 8.78 2.36
CA GLN A 87 -7.74 9.46 2.00
C GLN A 87 -8.33 9.04 0.64
N ILE A 88 -7.70 8.09 -0.06
CA ILE A 88 -8.19 7.54 -1.32
C ILE A 88 -9.30 6.52 -1.01
N LYS A 89 -10.43 6.66 -1.69
CA LYS A 89 -11.61 5.80 -1.50
C LYS A 89 -11.59 4.63 -2.49
N ASN A 90 -12.38 3.60 -2.20
CA ASN A 90 -12.59 2.44 -3.08
C ASN A 90 -11.30 1.75 -3.50
N ILE A 91 -10.35 1.59 -2.57
CA ILE A 91 -9.07 0.96 -2.87
C ILE A 91 -9.29 -0.52 -3.18
N GLN A 92 -8.73 -0.97 -4.30
CA GLN A 92 -8.74 -2.37 -4.74
C GLN A 92 -7.46 -3.09 -4.36
N LYS A 93 -6.30 -2.43 -4.54
CA LYS A 93 -4.97 -3.00 -4.32
C LYS A 93 -3.97 -1.94 -3.89
N VAL A 94 -2.99 -2.36 -3.09
CA VAL A 94 -1.87 -1.53 -2.63
C VAL A 94 -0.54 -2.23 -2.94
N THR A 95 0.51 -1.46 -3.22
CA THR A 95 1.87 -2.01 -3.35
C THR A 95 2.92 -1.00 -2.91
N ILE A 96 3.92 -1.46 -2.17
CA ILE A 96 5.04 -0.65 -1.66
C ILE A 96 6.36 -1.25 -2.13
N GLY A 97 7.25 -0.38 -2.60
CA GLY A 97 8.62 -0.68 -2.97
C GLY A 97 9.63 -0.10 -1.97
N TRP A 98 10.79 0.32 -2.46
CA TRP A 98 11.74 1.04 -1.59
C TRP A 98 11.30 2.49 -1.36
N GLN A 99 11.07 3.22 -2.45
CA GLN A 99 10.75 4.65 -2.42
C GLN A 99 9.44 4.97 -3.16
N ASN A 100 8.64 3.96 -3.47
CA ASN A 100 7.40 4.13 -4.23
C ASN A 100 6.28 3.38 -3.52
N GLU A 101 5.14 4.05 -3.43
CA GLU A 101 3.89 3.50 -2.96
C GLU A 101 2.89 3.69 -4.10
N ALA A 102 2.07 2.68 -4.37
CA ALA A 102 1.02 2.76 -5.37
C ALA A 102 -0.28 2.16 -4.85
N ILE A 103 -1.37 2.79 -5.26
CA ILE A 103 -2.74 2.45 -4.87
C ILE A 103 -3.56 2.36 -6.15
N LEU A 104 -4.24 1.24 -6.35
CA LEU A 104 -5.19 1.01 -7.42
C LEU A 104 -6.61 1.07 -6.83
N THR A 105 -7.49 1.88 -7.42
CA THR A 105 -8.90 1.94 -7.05
C THR A 105 -9.73 0.98 -7.90
N LYS A 106 -10.96 0.67 -7.43
CA LYS A 106 -11.91 -0.20 -8.15
C LYS A 106 -12.31 0.36 -9.52
N GLU A 107 -12.15 1.66 -9.73
CA GLU A 107 -12.41 2.33 -11.01
C GLU A 107 -11.21 2.28 -11.97
N GLY A 108 -10.12 1.61 -11.60
CA GLY A 108 -8.91 1.49 -12.43
C GLY A 108 -7.95 2.66 -12.32
N ASN A 109 -8.15 3.58 -11.35
CA ASN A 109 -7.23 4.70 -11.15
C ASN A 109 -6.03 4.25 -10.31
N VAL A 110 -4.83 4.64 -10.74
CA VAL A 110 -3.59 4.43 -10.01
C VAL A 110 -3.08 5.76 -9.44
N PHE A 111 -2.85 5.75 -8.14
CA PHE A 111 -2.23 6.82 -7.42
C PHE A 111 -0.83 6.40 -6.98
N ARG A 112 0.16 7.25 -7.23
CA ARG A 112 1.55 7.04 -6.84
C ARG A 112 1.95 8.03 -5.76
N HIS A 113 2.73 7.56 -4.81
CA HIS A 113 3.43 8.37 -3.84
C HIS A 113 4.93 8.01 -3.82
N ILE A 114 5.80 9.01 -3.65
CA ILE A 114 7.26 8.85 -3.65
C ILE A 114 7.79 9.32 -2.29
N SER A 115 8.08 8.37 -1.41
CA SER A 115 8.37 8.62 0.00
C SER A 115 9.71 9.36 0.24
N TYR A 116 10.57 9.49 -0.77
CA TYR A 116 11.89 10.13 -0.64
C TYR A 116 12.00 11.48 -1.38
N SER A 117 10.88 12.09 -1.78
CA SER A 117 10.96 13.41 -2.42
C SER A 117 11.15 14.49 -1.36
N ASN A 118 12.20 15.31 -1.48
CA ASN A 118 12.34 16.60 -0.78
C ASN A 118 11.28 17.63 -1.23
N SER A 119 10.15 17.18 -1.77
CA SER A 119 9.09 18.07 -2.23
C SER A 119 8.40 18.71 -1.04
N LYS A 120 7.89 19.92 -1.24
CA LYS A 120 7.18 20.69 -0.20
C LYS A 120 5.88 20.02 0.27
N ASN A 121 5.48 18.88 -0.31
CA ASN A 121 4.32 18.06 0.07
C ASN A 121 4.66 16.56 -0.06
N PRO A 122 5.51 16.02 0.82
CA PRO A 122 6.05 14.66 0.71
C PRO A 122 5.03 13.57 1.07
N ASN A 123 3.72 13.90 1.18
CA ASN A 123 2.64 12.98 1.56
C ASN A 123 1.47 12.97 0.56
N LYS A 124 1.65 13.53 -0.65
CA LYS A 124 0.54 13.59 -1.63
C LYS A 124 0.64 12.48 -2.67
N PHE A 125 -0.36 11.63 -2.67
CA PHE A 125 -0.64 10.73 -3.78
C PHE A 125 -1.01 11.52 -5.05
N ILE A 126 -0.37 11.19 -6.16
CA ILE A 126 -0.61 11.79 -7.48
C ILE A 126 -1.25 10.72 -8.36
N ASN A 127 -2.36 11.07 -9.04
CA ASN A 127 -2.97 10.18 -10.04
C ASN A 127 -2.05 10.07 -11.26
N ILE A 128 -1.58 8.86 -11.57
CA ILE A 128 -0.68 8.58 -12.69
C ILE A 128 -1.35 7.81 -13.82
N SER A 129 -2.63 7.47 -13.69
CA SER A 129 -3.40 6.76 -14.74
C SER A 129 -3.46 7.56 -16.04
N SER A 130 -3.46 8.89 -15.95
CA SER A 130 -3.49 9.78 -17.11
C SER A 130 -2.20 9.78 -17.94
N LEU A 131 -1.12 9.16 -17.45
CA LEU A 131 0.13 9.03 -18.22
C LEU A 131 0.01 7.93 -19.28
N ILE A 132 -1.00 7.06 -19.20
CA ILE A 132 -1.25 6.03 -20.20
C ILE A 132 -2.08 6.66 -21.31
N GLU A 133 -1.40 7.09 -22.36
CA GLU A 133 -2.00 7.81 -23.49
C GLU A 133 -2.86 6.90 -24.40
N ASP A 134 -2.66 5.59 -24.35
CA ASP A 134 -3.42 4.66 -25.17
C ASP A 134 -4.86 4.53 -24.64
N THR A 135 -5.80 5.07 -25.42
CA THR A 135 -7.23 5.13 -25.08
C THR A 135 -7.87 3.78 -24.89
N ASN A 136 -7.30 2.71 -25.44
CA ASN A 136 -7.84 1.36 -25.29
C ASN A 136 -7.39 0.71 -23.98
N ASP A 137 -6.35 1.23 -23.33
CA ASP A 137 -5.63 0.61 -22.19
C ASP A 137 -5.92 1.26 -20.83
N ARG A 138 -7.02 2.01 -20.73
CA ARG A 138 -7.27 2.87 -19.56
C ARG A 138 -7.57 2.14 -18.26
N ILE A 139 -8.02 0.89 -18.33
CA ILE A 139 -8.35 0.13 -17.12
C ILE A 139 -7.10 -0.61 -16.67
N ILE A 140 -6.52 -0.14 -15.56
CA ILE A 140 -5.48 -0.85 -14.83
C ILE A 140 -6.12 -1.93 -13.97
N GLU A 141 -5.64 -3.17 -14.12
CA GLU A 141 -6.12 -4.33 -13.36
C GLU A 141 -5.17 -4.72 -12.24
N ASP A 142 -3.87 -4.45 -12.42
CA ASP A 142 -2.86 -4.78 -11.42
C ASP A 142 -1.72 -3.76 -11.35
N ILE A 143 -1.10 -3.67 -10.17
CA ILE A 143 0.04 -2.85 -9.84
C ILE A 143 1.08 -3.65 -9.04
N VAL A 144 2.36 -3.45 -9.36
CA VAL A 144 3.49 -4.00 -8.60
C VAL A 144 4.58 -2.95 -8.45
N SER A 145 5.09 -2.76 -7.24
CA SER A 145 6.23 -1.88 -6.97
C SER A 145 7.55 -2.65 -6.93
N GLY A 146 8.56 -2.11 -7.61
CA GLY A 146 9.96 -2.43 -7.41
C GLY A 146 10.67 -1.39 -6.54
N LYS A 147 12.00 -1.43 -6.54
CA LYS A 147 12.84 -0.51 -5.75
C LYS A 147 12.56 0.96 -6.06
N TYR A 148 12.54 1.32 -7.35
CA TYR A 148 12.37 2.71 -7.84
C TYR A 148 11.39 2.82 -9.00
N SER A 149 10.57 1.78 -9.18
CA SER A 149 9.69 1.64 -10.34
C SER A 149 8.35 1.08 -9.88
N ILE A 150 7.30 1.39 -10.63
CA ILE A 150 6.00 0.74 -10.53
C ILE A 150 5.68 0.16 -11.91
N TYR A 151 5.10 -1.02 -11.91
CA TYR A 151 4.60 -1.69 -13.10
C TYR A 151 3.08 -1.75 -13.03
N LEU A 152 2.44 -1.42 -14.15
CA LEU A 152 0.99 -1.39 -14.31
C LEU A 152 0.59 -2.44 -15.35
N LEU A 153 -0.37 -3.30 -15.02
CA LEU A 153 -0.99 -4.25 -15.94
C LEU A 153 -2.35 -3.72 -16.36
N THR A 154 -2.58 -3.57 -17.66
CA THR A 154 -3.87 -3.16 -18.21
C THR A 154 -4.74 -4.36 -18.55
N SER A 155 -6.04 -4.12 -18.69
CA SER A 155 -7.03 -5.11 -19.17
C SER A 155 -6.76 -5.69 -20.56
N ASN A 156 -5.96 -5.03 -21.40
CA ASN A 156 -5.50 -5.61 -22.68
C ASN A 156 -4.17 -6.36 -22.54
N GLN A 157 -3.76 -6.69 -21.31
CA GLN A 157 -2.53 -7.42 -21.00
C GLN A 157 -1.24 -6.66 -21.35
N ASN A 158 -1.30 -5.33 -21.47
CA ASN A 158 -0.11 -4.50 -21.65
C ASN A 158 0.53 -4.16 -20.30
N VAL A 159 1.87 -4.11 -20.29
CA VAL A 159 2.64 -3.74 -19.09
C VAL A 159 3.39 -2.44 -19.33
N TYR A 160 3.17 -1.48 -18.42
CA TYR A 160 3.83 -0.18 -18.43
C TYR A 160 4.72 -0.04 -17.20
N GLY A 161 5.91 0.51 -17.40
CA GLY A 161 6.84 0.85 -16.32
C GLY A 161 6.85 2.36 -16.09
N ILE A 162 6.87 2.77 -14.82
CA ILE A 162 7.06 4.17 -14.43
C ILE A 162 8.18 4.21 -13.38
N GLY A 163 9.15 5.11 -13.56
CA GLY A 163 10.26 5.31 -12.63
C GLY A 163 11.62 4.90 -13.20
N SER A 164 12.58 4.52 -12.36
CA SER A 164 13.96 4.27 -12.80
C SER A 164 14.05 3.15 -13.83
N ASN A 165 14.76 3.38 -14.94
CA ASN A 165 15.09 2.37 -15.95
C ASN A 165 16.61 2.19 -16.18
N GLN A 166 17.41 2.44 -15.15
CA GLN A 166 18.87 2.46 -15.29
C GLN A 166 19.48 1.14 -15.79
N ASN A 167 18.80 0.01 -15.63
CA ASN A 167 19.27 -1.31 -16.07
C ASN A 167 18.43 -1.90 -17.22
N GLY A 168 17.60 -1.10 -17.89
CA GLY A 168 16.76 -1.57 -19.01
C GLY A 168 15.58 -2.48 -18.62
N GLN A 169 15.19 -2.48 -17.35
CA GLN A 169 14.07 -3.27 -16.82
C GLN A 169 12.68 -2.84 -17.34
N GLN A 170 12.57 -1.67 -17.97
CA GLN A 170 11.34 -1.13 -18.56
C GLN A 170 11.52 -0.99 -20.08
N LYS A 171 10.63 -1.64 -20.85
CA LYS A 171 10.61 -1.51 -22.31
C LYS A 171 9.79 -0.31 -22.77
N ASN A 172 8.70 0.00 -22.07
CA ASN A 172 7.80 1.13 -22.32
C ASN A 172 7.87 2.07 -21.10
N GLN A 173 8.36 3.30 -21.28
CA GLN A 173 8.62 4.27 -20.20
C GLN A 173 7.75 5.52 -20.35
N PHE A 174 7.37 6.09 -19.21
CA PHE A 174 6.81 7.43 -19.04
C PHE A 174 7.52 8.18 -17.90
#